data_AF-A0A498S9Y3-F1
#
_entry.id   AF-A0A498S9Y3-F1
#
_cell.length_a   1.000
_cell.length_b   1.000
_cell.length_c   1.000
_cell.angle_alpha   90.00
_cell.angle_beta   90.00
_cell.angle_gamma   90.00
#
_symmetry.space_group_name_H-M   'P 1'
#
loop_
_entity.id
_entity.type
_entity.pdbx_description
1 polymer ?
#
loop_
_entity_poly.entity_id
_entity_poly.type
_entity_poly.pdbx_seq_one_letter_code
_entity_poly.pdbx_strand_id
1 'polypeptide(L)'
;MLRVDAEKLDSEQKKILTKKANKPLMERKRRARINKCLFEMKQMLVDDVKNGSLNHSKWEKADILEMSVAYIRQLKRRIAANNKTKQAFSLPYFVDGFSDCVREMQNYTLLEKWPDDFREYNNRLTSHLNARLQLLISEPVMKVTVQ
;
A
#
# COMPACT_ATOMS: atom_id res chain seq x y z
N MET A 1 5.06 -21.55 -66.18
CA MET A 1 4.08 -20.87 -65.32
C MET A 1 3.52 -21.78 -64.21
N LEU A 2 3.23 -23.07 -64.46
CA LEU A 2 2.54 -23.97 -63.50
C LEU A 2 3.33 -24.49 -62.27
N ARG A 3 4.67 -24.34 -62.21
CA ARG A 3 5.48 -24.83 -61.06
C ARG A 3 5.45 -23.89 -59.84
N VAL A 4 5.23 -22.59 -60.07
CA VAL A 4 5.30 -21.56 -59.03
C VAL A 4 4.05 -21.58 -58.13
N ASP A 5 2.92 -22.05 -58.64
CA ASP A 5 1.65 -22.09 -57.91
C ASP A 5 1.57 -23.24 -56.89
N ALA A 6 2.23 -24.37 -57.18
CA ALA A 6 2.29 -25.52 -56.28
C ALA A 6 3.18 -25.25 -55.05
N GLU A 7 4.33 -24.59 -55.23
CA GLU A 7 5.24 -24.22 -54.13
C GLU A 7 4.62 -23.15 -53.21
N LYS A 8 3.84 -22.22 -53.77
CA LYS A 8 3.07 -21.24 -52.98
C LYS A 8 2.02 -21.93 -52.11
N LEU A 9 1.26 -22.88 -52.65
CA LEU A 9 0.24 -23.63 -51.91
C LEU A 9 0.84 -24.45 -50.74
N ASP A 10 1.97 -25.12 -50.96
CA ASP A 10 2.67 -25.87 -49.91
C ASP A 10 3.19 -24.94 -48.79
N SER A 11 3.73 -23.77 -49.15
CA SER A 11 4.19 -22.78 -48.16
C SER A 11 3.04 -22.19 -47.32
N GLU A 12 1.87 -21.98 -47.93
CA GLU A 12 0.66 -21.47 -47.29
C GLU A 12 0.07 -22.54 -46.35
N GLN A 13 0.02 -23.80 -46.79
CA GLN A 13 -0.42 -24.94 -45.97
C GLN A 13 0.52 -25.19 -44.79
N LYS A 14 1.84 -25.07 -44.98
CA LYS A 14 2.84 -25.18 -43.90
C LYS A 14 2.70 -24.04 -42.87
N LYS A 15 2.39 -22.82 -43.30
CA LYS A 15 2.05 -21.68 -42.41
C LYS A 15 0.75 -21.89 -41.62
N ILE A 16 -0.27 -22.48 -42.24
CA ILE A 16 -1.55 -22.78 -41.57
C ILE A 16 -1.38 -23.91 -40.55
N LEU A 17 -0.62 -24.96 -40.89
CA LEU A 17 -0.32 -26.08 -40.00
C LEU A 17 0.52 -25.65 -38.81
N THR A 18 1.55 -24.82 -39.01
CA THR A 18 2.35 -24.23 -37.92
C THR A 18 1.53 -23.29 -37.04
N LYS A 19 0.65 -22.44 -37.61
CA LYS A 19 -0.30 -21.64 -36.81
C LYS A 19 -1.29 -22.52 -36.02
N LYS A 20 -1.78 -23.62 -36.60
CA LYS A 20 -2.66 -24.59 -35.92
C LYS A 20 -1.94 -25.38 -34.82
N ALA A 21 -0.65 -25.68 -34.97
CA ALA A 21 0.18 -26.35 -33.96
C ALA A 21 0.72 -25.38 -32.88
N ASN A 22 0.92 -24.11 -33.22
CA ASN A 22 1.40 -23.09 -32.26
C ASN A 22 0.28 -22.62 -31.31
N LYS A 23 -0.99 -22.62 -31.75
CA LYS A 23 -2.15 -22.34 -30.88
C LYS A 23 -2.22 -23.23 -29.62
N PRO A 24 -2.14 -24.57 -29.71
CA PRO A 24 -2.15 -25.44 -28.53
C PRO A 24 -0.87 -25.29 -27.68
N LEU A 25 0.28 -24.96 -28.28
CA LEU A 25 1.50 -24.65 -27.53
C LEU A 25 1.38 -23.34 -26.72
N MET A 26 0.82 -22.30 -27.32
CA MET A 26 0.59 -21.02 -26.67
C MET A 26 -0.45 -21.14 -25.55
N GLU A 27 -1.51 -21.93 -25.76
CA GLU A 27 -2.49 -22.23 -24.71
C GLU A 27 -1.88 -23.04 -23.57
N ARG A 28 -1.00 -24.01 -23.86
CA ARG A 28 -0.24 -24.74 -22.82
C ARG A 28 0.63 -23.79 -22.00
N LYS A 29 1.34 -22.86 -22.64
CA LYS A 29 2.13 -21.82 -21.94
C LYS A 29 1.22 -20.90 -21.11
N ARG A 30 0.06 -20.49 -21.62
CA ARG A 30 -0.92 -19.67 -20.88
C ARG A 30 -1.43 -20.40 -19.64
N ARG A 31 -1.82 -21.67 -19.78
CA ARG A 31 -2.29 -22.52 -18.67
C ARG A 31 -1.22 -22.72 -17.60
N ALA A 32 0.03 -22.92 -18.00
CA ALA A 32 1.16 -23.01 -17.08
C ALA A 32 1.33 -21.71 -16.26
N ARG A 33 1.27 -20.54 -16.92
CA ARG A 33 1.32 -19.24 -16.21
C ARG A 33 0.18 -19.07 -15.21
N ILE A 34 -1.06 -19.38 -15.61
CA ILE A 34 -2.23 -19.28 -14.72
C ILE A 34 -2.07 -20.18 -13.50
N ASN A 35 -1.66 -21.44 -13.69
CA ASN A 35 -1.47 -22.36 -12.58
C ASN A 35 -0.33 -21.90 -11.66
N LYS A 36 0.74 -21.31 -12.20
CA LYS A 36 1.82 -20.72 -11.38
C LYS A 36 1.31 -19.60 -10.49
N CYS A 37 0.57 -18.64 -11.05
CA CYS A 37 0.00 -17.55 -10.28
C CYS A 37 -1.01 -18.03 -9.23
N LEU A 38 -1.84 -19.04 -9.54
CA LEU A 38 -2.76 -19.64 -8.57
C LEU A 38 -2.03 -20.33 -7.42
N PHE A 39 -0.90 -20.98 -7.69
CA PHE A 39 -0.07 -21.59 -6.66
C PHE A 39 0.58 -20.54 -5.76
N GLU A 40 1.21 -19.51 -6.34
CA GLU A 40 1.79 -18.39 -5.59
C GLU A 40 0.73 -17.69 -4.72
N MET A 41 -0.47 -17.48 -5.27
CA MET A 41 -1.60 -16.88 -4.56
C MET A 41 -2.06 -17.75 -3.38
N LYS A 42 -2.13 -19.08 -3.56
CA LYS A 42 -2.41 -20.01 -2.47
C LYS A 42 -1.36 -19.92 -1.36
N GLN A 43 -0.07 -19.86 -1.68
CA GLN A 43 0.99 -19.75 -0.67
C GLN A 43 0.84 -18.48 0.17
N MET A 44 0.66 -17.31 -0.48
CA MET A 44 0.45 -16.04 0.23
C MET A 44 -0.77 -16.09 1.16
N LEU A 45 -1.86 -16.70 0.72
CA LEU A 45 -3.05 -16.87 1.55
C LEU A 45 -2.82 -17.80 2.74
N VAL A 46 -2.08 -18.90 2.58
CA VAL A 46 -1.78 -19.84 3.67
C VAL A 46 -0.85 -19.20 4.70
N ASP A 47 0.18 -18.48 4.24
CA ASP A 47 1.17 -17.84 5.13
C ASP A 47 0.55 -16.78 6.03
N ASP A 48 -0.44 -16.03 5.51
CA ASP A 48 -1.14 -14.98 6.26
C ASP A 48 -2.33 -15.48 7.10
N VAL A 49 -2.89 -16.66 6.79
CA VAL A 49 -4.08 -17.25 7.45
C VAL A 49 -3.70 -18.33 8.49
N LYS A 50 -2.48 -18.26 9.06
CA LYS A 50 -1.94 -19.23 10.04
C LYS A 50 -2.78 -19.52 11.30
N ASN A 51 -3.95 -18.91 11.49
CA ASN A 51 -4.79 -19.09 12.69
C ASN A 51 -6.17 -19.73 12.45
N GLY A 52 -6.52 -20.19 11.24
CA GLY A 52 -7.93 -20.48 10.93
C GLY A 52 -8.32 -21.82 10.30
N SER A 53 -7.48 -22.50 9.52
CA SER A 53 -7.97 -23.66 8.77
C SER A 53 -6.90 -24.73 8.56
N LEU A 54 -7.12 -25.89 9.17
CA LEU A 54 -6.13 -26.96 9.30
C LEU A 54 -5.88 -27.78 8.01
N ASN A 55 -6.41 -27.45 6.83
CA ASN A 55 -6.23 -28.31 5.64
C ASN A 55 -6.22 -27.56 4.30
N HIS A 56 -5.25 -26.66 4.11
CA HIS A 56 -5.06 -25.95 2.84
C HIS A 56 -4.63 -26.85 1.66
N SER A 57 -4.18 -28.08 1.92
CA SER A 57 -3.80 -29.05 0.87
C SER A 57 -4.94 -29.34 -0.13
N LYS A 58 -6.21 -29.16 0.26
CA LYS A 58 -7.39 -29.50 -0.54
C LYS A 58 -7.99 -28.34 -1.35
N TRP A 59 -7.44 -27.12 -1.27
CA TRP A 59 -8.04 -25.98 -1.99
C TRP A 59 -8.07 -26.20 -3.51
N GLU A 60 -9.28 -26.14 -4.06
CA GLU A 60 -9.53 -26.15 -5.48
C GLU A 60 -9.31 -24.75 -6.09
N LYS A 61 -9.36 -24.66 -7.42
CA LYS A 61 -9.15 -23.37 -8.11
C LYS A 61 -10.21 -22.33 -7.76
N ALA A 62 -11.45 -22.77 -7.51
CA ALA A 62 -12.53 -21.89 -7.08
C ALA A 62 -12.27 -21.35 -5.66
N ASP A 63 -11.90 -22.23 -4.71
CA ASP A 63 -11.57 -21.84 -3.34
C ASP A 63 -10.43 -20.82 -3.30
N ILE A 64 -9.36 -21.05 -4.07
CA ILE A 64 -8.22 -20.13 -4.15
C ILE A 64 -8.69 -18.74 -4.59
N LEU A 65 -9.57 -18.66 -5.59
CA LEU A 65 -10.08 -17.37 -6.10
C LEU A 65 -11.00 -16.68 -5.08
N GLU A 66 -11.88 -17.44 -4.44
CA GLU A 66 -12.81 -16.90 -3.44
C GLU A 66 -12.06 -16.38 -2.21
N MET A 67 -11.12 -17.17 -1.69
CA MET A 67 -10.28 -16.79 -0.55
C MET A 67 -9.44 -15.56 -0.87
N SER A 68 -8.91 -15.44 -2.10
CA SER A 68 -8.21 -14.23 -2.53
C SER A 68 -9.08 -12.98 -2.52
N VAL A 69 -10.32 -13.08 -3.00
CA VAL A 69 -11.24 -11.93 -2.99
C VAL A 69 -11.59 -11.53 -1.57
N ALA A 70 -11.85 -12.50 -0.69
CA ALA A 70 -12.10 -12.26 0.73
C ALA A 70 -10.90 -11.59 1.41
N TYR A 71 -9.69 -12.10 1.14
CA TYR A 71 -8.44 -11.57 1.67
C TYR A 71 -8.19 -10.13 1.20
N ILE A 72 -8.35 -9.83 -0.10
CA ILE A 72 -8.18 -8.47 -0.63
C ILE A 72 -9.18 -7.50 0.01
N ARG A 73 -10.44 -7.92 0.20
CA ARG A 73 -11.44 -7.09 0.90
C ARG A 73 -11.05 -6.85 2.36
N GLN A 74 -10.51 -7.86 3.04
CA GLN A 74 -9.99 -7.69 4.40
C GLN A 74 -8.79 -6.76 4.44
N LEU A 75 -7.83 -6.90 3.53
CA LEU A 75 -6.66 -6.05 3.42
C LEU A 75 -7.03 -4.59 3.20
N LYS A 76 -7.98 -4.31 2.29
CA LYS A 76 -8.52 -2.96 2.07
C LYS A 76 -9.12 -2.36 3.34
N ARG A 77 -9.87 -3.16 4.11
CA ARG A 77 -10.43 -2.73 5.40
C ARG A 77 -9.33 -2.42 6.42
N ARG A 78 -8.30 -3.26 6.52
CA ARG A 78 -7.15 -3.04 7.42
C ARG A 78 -6.39 -1.77 7.05
N ILE A 79 -6.13 -1.52 5.76
CA ILE A 79 -5.48 -0.31 5.27
C ILE A 79 -6.34 0.93 5.59
N ALA A 80 -7.65 0.87 5.34
CA ALA A 80 -8.55 1.98 5.66
C ALA A 80 -8.60 2.28 7.16
N ALA A 81 -8.63 1.25 8.02
CA ALA A 81 -8.56 1.41 9.47
C ALA A 81 -7.21 2.02 9.90
N ASN A 82 -6.09 1.54 9.36
CA ASN A 82 -4.76 2.06 9.66
C ASN A 82 -4.59 3.53 9.22
N ASN A 83 -5.22 3.92 8.11
CA ASN A 83 -5.23 5.31 7.65
C ASN A 83 -6.06 6.20 8.57
N LYS A 84 -7.15 5.71 9.17
CA LYS A 84 -7.91 6.44 10.19
C LYS A 84 -7.11 6.63 11.49
N THR A 85 -6.36 5.62 11.93
CA THR A 85 -5.47 5.76 13.10
C THR A 85 -4.29 6.68 12.85
N LYS A 86 -3.73 6.73 11.64
CA LYS A 86 -2.75 7.75 11.25
C LYS A 86 -3.37 9.16 11.18
N GLN A 87 -4.65 9.28 10.84
CA GLN A 87 -5.36 10.55 10.86
C GLN A 87 -5.57 11.08 12.29
N ALA A 88 -5.72 10.18 13.28
CA ALA A 88 -5.81 10.55 14.69
C ALA A 88 -4.51 11.16 15.25
N PHE A 89 -3.36 10.91 14.62
CA PHE A 89 -2.09 11.57 14.90
C PHE A 89 -1.59 12.32 13.65
N SER A 90 -2.44 13.18 13.09
CA SER A 90 -2.01 14.05 11.99
C SER A 90 -1.13 15.18 12.53
N LEU A 91 -0.06 15.51 11.80
CA LEU A 91 0.82 16.64 12.13
C LEU A 91 0.02 17.94 12.38
N PRO A 92 -1.04 18.28 11.59
CA PRO A 92 -1.90 19.43 11.88
C PRO A 92 -2.57 19.39 13.27
N TYR A 93 -3.13 18.25 13.68
CA TYR A 93 -3.75 18.13 15.02
C TYR A 93 -2.70 18.24 16.14
N PHE A 94 -1.51 17.70 15.93
CA PHE A 94 -0.41 17.84 16.87
C PHE A 94 0.06 19.30 16.98
N VAL A 95 0.24 19.99 15.84
CA VAL A 95 0.64 21.40 15.78
C VAL A 95 -0.37 22.31 16.47
N ASP A 96 -1.66 22.06 16.25
CA ASP A 96 -2.76 22.82 16.88
C ASP A 96 -2.74 22.67 18.41
N GLY A 97 -2.72 21.43 18.92
CA GLY A 97 -2.64 21.18 20.36
C GLY A 97 -1.34 21.66 21.01
N PHE A 98 -0.21 21.61 20.28
CA PHE A 98 1.06 22.17 20.74
C PHE A 98 0.97 23.71 20.85
N SER A 99 0.39 24.37 19.85
CA SER A 99 0.16 25.82 19.85
C SER A 99 -0.73 26.26 21.00
N ASP A 100 -1.81 25.51 21.28
CA ASP A 100 -2.70 25.77 22.42
C ASP A 100 -1.97 25.67 23.76
N CYS A 101 -1.12 24.66 23.94
CA CYS A 101 -0.32 24.52 25.16
C CYS A 101 0.63 25.71 25.36
N VAL A 102 1.35 26.11 24.31
CA VAL A 102 2.26 27.27 24.37
C VAL A 102 1.51 28.56 24.68
N ARG A 103 0.31 28.74 24.11
CA ARG A 103 -0.57 29.89 24.36
C ARG A 103 -1.05 29.93 25.82
N GLU A 104 -1.41 28.79 26.38
CA GLU A 104 -1.81 28.71 27.78
C GLU A 104 -0.64 29.01 28.73
N MET A 105 0.58 28.58 28.39
CA MET A 105 1.79 28.97 29.12
C MET A 105 2.03 30.48 29.13
N GLN A 106 1.72 31.16 28.02
CA GLN A 106 1.75 32.62 27.93
C GLN A 106 0.66 33.25 28.81
N ASN A 107 -0.54 32.70 28.84
CA ASN A 107 -1.65 33.20 29.68
C ASN A 107 -1.30 33.14 31.18
N TYR A 108 -0.60 32.10 31.65
CA TYR A 108 -0.18 32.04 33.06
C TYR A 108 0.72 33.19 33.48
N THR A 109 1.52 33.75 32.57
CA THR A 109 2.32 34.95 32.86
C THR A 109 1.46 36.20 33.09
N LEU A 110 0.22 36.22 32.58
CA LEU A 110 -0.73 37.33 32.72
C LEU A 110 -1.66 37.17 33.92
N LEU A 111 -1.88 35.94 34.38
CA LEU A 111 -2.92 35.60 35.36
C LEU A 111 -2.47 35.72 36.83
N GLU A 112 -1.16 35.81 37.12
CA GLU A 112 -0.67 35.90 38.49
C GLU A 112 0.54 36.84 38.63
N LYS A 113 0.76 37.33 39.86
CA LYS A 113 1.98 38.04 40.28
C LYS A 113 3.14 37.06 40.41
N TRP A 114 3.56 36.46 39.29
CA TRP A 114 4.75 35.63 39.24
C TRP A 114 5.98 36.50 39.55
N PRO A 115 6.91 36.04 40.41
CA PRO A 115 8.19 36.70 40.58
C PRO A 115 8.90 36.82 39.23
N ASP A 116 9.65 37.90 39.02
CA ASP A 116 10.23 38.23 37.71
C ASP A 116 11.13 37.12 37.15
N ASP A 117 11.84 36.40 38.02
CA ASP A 117 12.67 35.25 37.63
C ASP A 117 11.82 34.15 36.95
N PHE A 118 10.65 33.82 37.51
CA PHE A 118 9.77 32.81 36.91
C PHE A 118 9.15 33.27 35.60
N ARG A 119 8.87 34.57 35.46
CA ARG A 119 8.43 35.18 34.20
C ARG A 119 9.50 35.04 33.13
N GLU A 120 10.77 35.28 33.46
CA GLU A 120 11.89 35.11 32.54
C GLU A 120 12.05 33.64 32.11
N TYR A 121 12.00 32.69 33.05
CA TYR A 121 12.08 31.26 32.72
C TYR A 121 10.93 30.81 31.80
N ASN A 122 9.69 31.24 32.07
CA ASN A 122 8.55 30.92 31.23
C ASN A 122 8.71 31.54 29.82
N ASN A 123 9.14 32.80 29.73
CA ASN A 123 9.38 33.46 28.44
C ASN A 123 10.45 32.73 27.61
N ARG A 124 11.56 32.30 28.24
CA ARG A 124 12.62 31.51 27.58
C ARG A 124 12.10 30.16 27.11
N LEU A 125 11.32 29.47 27.93
CA LEU A 125 10.71 28.19 27.58
C LEU A 125 9.71 28.34 26.41
N THR A 126 8.81 29.30 26.51
CA THR A 126 7.83 29.65 25.46
C THR A 126 8.52 29.99 24.15
N SER A 127 9.61 30.76 24.18
CA SER A 127 10.40 31.09 22.99
C SER A 127 11.04 29.84 22.36
N HIS A 128 11.61 28.96 23.18
CA HIS A 128 12.17 27.69 22.71
C HIS A 128 11.11 26.77 22.07
N LEU A 129 9.94 26.63 22.71
CA LEU A 129 8.84 25.81 22.20
C LEU A 129 8.29 26.36 20.88
N ASN A 130 8.14 27.68 20.77
CA ASN A 130 7.76 28.32 19.50
C ASN A 130 8.78 28.07 18.38
N ALA A 131 10.09 28.18 18.67
CA ALA A 131 11.11 27.87 17.69
C ALA A 131 11.05 26.41 17.21
N ARG A 132 10.75 25.48 18.11
CA ARG A 132 10.57 24.05 17.77
C ARG A 132 9.30 23.80 16.97
N LEU A 133 8.20 24.48 17.29
CA LEU A 133 6.96 24.43 16.51
C LEU A 133 7.18 24.92 15.08
N GLN A 134 7.93 26.01 14.89
CA GLN A 134 8.27 26.51 13.55
C GLN A 134 9.11 25.53 12.73
N LEU A 135 10.03 24.80 13.36
CA LEU A 135 10.77 23.72 12.70
C LEU A 135 9.82 22.59 12.24
N LEU A 136 8.88 22.17 13.09
CA LEU A 136 7.89 21.14 12.76
C LEU A 136 6.96 21.54 11.60
N ILE A 137 6.62 22.82 11.49
CA ILE A 137 5.76 23.35 10.42
C ILE A 137 6.55 23.56 9.12
N SER A 138 7.85 23.91 9.22
CA SER A 138 8.72 24.20 8.07
C SER A 138 9.39 22.97 7.47
N GLU A 139 9.43 21.83 8.17
CA GLU A 139 9.90 20.58 7.56
C GLU A 139 8.95 20.15 6.42
N PRO A 140 9.45 20.01 5.18
CA PRO A 140 8.63 19.51 4.10
C PRO A 140 8.31 18.06 4.40
N VAL A 141 7.07 17.80 4.82
CA VAL A 141 6.49 16.45 4.90
C VAL A 141 6.91 15.69 3.65
N MET A 142 7.75 14.66 3.85
CA MET A 142 8.22 13.81 2.77
C MET A 142 7.02 13.44 1.89
N LYS A 143 7.00 13.97 0.67
CA LYS A 143 6.08 13.54 -0.36
C LYS A 143 6.36 12.06 -0.56
N VAL A 144 5.46 11.21 -0.09
CA VAL A 144 5.40 9.81 -0.52
C VAL A 144 5.00 9.87 -1.98
N THR A 145 5.99 10.04 -2.86
CA THR A 145 5.82 9.83 -4.29
C THR A 145 5.66 8.34 -4.47
N VAL A 146 4.40 7.92 -4.65
CA VAL A 146 4.08 6.60 -5.19
C VAL A 146 4.55 6.61 -6.64
N GLN A 147 5.63 5.87 -6.92
CA GLN A 147 5.98 5.43 -8.28
C GLN A 147 5.16 4.21 -8.66
#